data_AF-A0AAV4K707-F1
#
_entry.id   AF-A0AAV4K707-F1
#
_cell.length_a   1.000
_cell.length_b   1.000
_cell.length_c   1.000
_cell.angle_alpha   90.00
_cell.angle_beta   90.00
_cell.angle_gamma   90.00
#
_symmetry.space_group_name_H-M   'P 1'
#
loop_
_entity.id
_entity.type
_entity.pdbx_description
1 polymer ?
#
loop_
_entity_poly.entity_id
_entity_poly.type
_entity_poly.pdbx_seq_one_letter_code
_entity_poly.pdbx_strand_id
1 'polypeptide(L)'
;MKYAFPLLTLTLLLTGCTDITTPNPNPGDGGGVVTPIGSFTLSVPASLSVPLGQAVTLTPQVSLSNYSGSVSLDASAPGLNLTRNGDSFLLTPTATGSYAVTVTARGSDGQTQTAVTVVTVTSAEQPQPQPQPQPKPVFLPGAGAPVGSGDGTKEGTVYVSPSAQEVEVLNLVNEVRTKGTLNGTPATAGTCVDGGFSPRPALTYNGLFAFAARKHAAYMSNVGYEGHSESQTGSPFFYGATPRDRVVRAYRELAGLDKNYVGENDTYAGGELAGVGTNSPTAFAMVNWWMHSSAHCTALMDSTIRQFGAGHQKGVLSTNQDLWTLVVGK
;
A
#
# COMPACT_ATOMS: atom_id res chain seq x y z
N MET A 1 -7.44 -36.36 -2.11
CA MET A 1 -8.47 -36.11 -1.08
C MET A 1 -9.31 -34.94 -1.56
N LYS A 2 -10.56 -35.22 -1.91
CA LYS A 2 -11.54 -34.28 -2.48
C LYS A 2 -12.56 -33.97 -1.38
N TYR A 3 -12.75 -32.70 -1.03
CA TYR A 3 -13.85 -32.27 -0.17
C TYR A 3 -14.96 -31.70 -1.05
N ALA A 4 -16.13 -32.35 -1.01
CA ALA A 4 -17.36 -31.91 -1.64
C ALA A 4 -18.27 -31.31 -0.56
N PHE A 5 -18.79 -30.11 -0.82
CA PHE A 5 -19.85 -29.48 -0.02
C PHE A 5 -21.21 -30.09 -0.37
N PRO A 6 -22.12 -30.30 0.60
CA PRO A 6 -23.49 -30.63 0.29
C PRO A 6 -24.31 -29.36 0.02
N LEU A 7 -25.01 -29.40 -1.11
CA LEU A 7 -26.07 -28.50 -1.54
C LEU A 7 -27.32 -28.81 -0.70
N LEU A 8 -27.84 -27.85 0.07
CA LEU A 8 -29.13 -28.00 0.75
C LEU A 8 -30.21 -27.27 -0.05
N THR A 9 -31.03 -28.05 -0.73
CA THR A 9 -32.23 -27.60 -1.42
C THR A 9 -33.41 -27.75 -0.46
N LEU A 10 -34.08 -26.65 -0.11
CA LEU A 10 -35.36 -26.70 0.59
C LEU A 10 -36.44 -26.06 -0.28
N THR A 11 -37.26 -26.93 -0.86
CA THR A 11 -38.46 -26.59 -1.62
C THR A 11 -39.63 -26.61 -0.65
N LEU A 12 -40.38 -25.51 -0.55
CA LEU A 12 -41.71 -25.52 0.04
C LEU A 12 -42.68 -24.86 -0.94
N LEU A 13 -43.49 -25.69 -1.61
CA LEU A 13 -44.75 -25.29 -2.21
C LEU A 13 -45.83 -25.33 -1.14
N LEU A 14 -46.65 -24.28 -1.05
CA LEU A 14 -48.09 -24.43 -0.86
C LEU A 14 -48.83 -23.20 -1.38
N THR A 15 -49.83 -23.54 -2.17
CA THR A 15 -50.86 -22.81 -2.92
C THR A 15 -51.83 -21.99 -2.07
N GLY A 16 -52.37 -20.92 -2.64
CA GLY A 16 -53.60 -20.29 -2.16
C GLY A 16 -53.88 -18.91 -2.76
N CYS A 17 -54.46 -18.87 -3.97
CA CYS A 17 -55.05 -17.67 -4.55
C CYS A 17 -56.31 -17.25 -3.79
N THR A 18 -56.51 -15.94 -3.61
CA THR A 18 -57.81 -15.31 -3.82
C THR A 18 -57.61 -13.91 -4.38
N ASP A 19 -58.01 -13.73 -5.65
CA ASP A 19 -58.44 -12.44 -6.18
C ASP A 19 -59.65 -11.97 -5.38
N ILE A 20 -59.59 -10.75 -4.84
CA ILE A 20 -60.79 -9.97 -4.55
C ILE A 20 -60.71 -8.69 -5.38
N THR A 21 -61.64 -8.65 -6.32
CA THR A 21 -62.04 -7.54 -7.17
C THR A 21 -62.21 -6.23 -6.40
N THR A 22 -61.63 -5.17 -6.94
CA THR A 22 -61.93 -3.77 -6.59
C THR A 22 -63.43 -3.47 -6.74
N PRO A 23 -64.10 -2.82 -5.75
CA PRO A 23 -65.32 -2.09 -6.03
C PRO A 23 -64.98 -0.67 -6.48
N ASN A 24 -65.55 -0.29 -7.62
CA ASN A 24 -65.61 1.08 -8.13
C ASN A 24 -66.40 1.98 -7.13
N PRO A 25 -65.89 3.15 -6.69
CA PRO A 25 -66.64 4.05 -5.84
C PRO A 25 -67.69 4.81 -6.67
N ASN A 26 -68.97 4.49 -6.46
CA ASN A 26 -70.06 5.34 -6.91
C ASN A 26 -70.10 6.59 -6.00
N PRO A 27 -70.20 7.82 -6.54
CA PRO A 27 -70.26 9.04 -5.76
C PRO A 27 -71.71 9.30 -5.32
N GLY A 28 -71.99 9.23 -4.02
CA GLY A 28 -73.32 9.52 -3.51
C GLY A 28 -73.41 9.46 -1.98
N ASP A 29 -73.51 10.65 -1.39
CA ASP A 29 -74.09 11.01 -0.10
C ASP A 29 -73.60 10.35 1.20
N GLY A 30 -73.06 11.23 2.07
CA GLY A 30 -72.92 10.94 3.49
C GLY A 30 -71.86 11.81 4.15
N GLY A 31 -72.11 13.11 4.28
CA GLY A 31 -71.38 14.01 5.18
C GLY A 31 -71.58 13.63 6.66
N GLY A 32 -71.20 12.41 7.03
CA GLY A 32 -71.07 11.99 8.40
C GLY A 32 -69.85 12.67 8.98
N VAL A 33 -70.07 13.53 9.96
CA VAL A 33 -69.00 14.06 10.81
C VAL A 33 -68.34 12.85 11.46
N VAL A 34 -67.15 12.48 10.98
CA VAL A 34 -66.32 11.44 11.61
C VAL A 34 -65.95 11.98 12.97
N THR A 35 -66.55 11.43 14.04
CA THR A 35 -66.23 11.82 15.41
C THR A 35 -64.75 11.51 15.66
N PRO A 36 -63.90 12.50 16.02
CA PRO A 36 -62.47 12.27 16.19
C PRO A 36 -62.23 11.19 17.26
N ILE A 37 -61.52 10.12 16.88
CA ILE A 37 -61.35 8.92 17.72
C ILE A 37 -60.16 9.10 18.69
N GLY A 38 -59.82 10.36 19.04
CA GLY A 38 -58.65 10.74 19.83
C GLY A 38 -57.42 11.08 18.97
N SER A 39 -56.21 10.95 19.51
CA SER A 39 -54.97 11.27 18.80
C SER A 39 -53.90 10.18 18.99
N PHE A 40 -53.09 10.00 17.94
CA PHE A 40 -51.93 9.10 17.94
C PHE A 40 -50.67 9.87 17.52
N THR A 41 -49.50 9.33 17.89
CA THR A 41 -48.20 9.86 17.47
C THR A 41 -47.44 8.84 16.64
N LEU A 42 -46.61 9.34 15.72
CA LEU A 42 -45.69 8.54 14.92
C LEU A 42 -44.26 8.97 15.24
N SER A 43 -43.40 8.00 15.52
CA SER A 43 -41.97 8.22 15.72
C SER A 43 -41.16 7.28 14.84
N VAL A 44 -40.10 7.79 14.26
CA VAL A 44 -39.07 7.04 13.52
C VAL A 44 -37.70 7.47 14.03
N PRO A 45 -36.67 6.62 13.91
CA PRO A 45 -35.29 7.05 14.18
C PRO A 45 -34.94 8.28 13.33
N ALA A 46 -34.24 9.26 13.91
CA ALA A 46 -33.86 10.47 13.18
C ALA A 46 -32.91 10.17 12.01
N SER A 47 -32.02 9.19 12.18
CA SER A 47 -31.13 8.71 11.13
C SER A 47 -30.80 7.23 11.29
N LEU A 48 -30.46 6.59 10.17
CA LEU A 48 -29.95 5.22 10.09
C LEU A 48 -28.68 5.24 9.22
N SER A 49 -27.68 4.45 9.60
CA SER A 49 -26.45 4.27 8.81
C SER A 49 -26.32 2.82 8.40
N VAL A 50 -26.09 2.56 7.12
CA VAL A 50 -26.03 1.21 6.57
C VAL A 50 -24.95 1.10 5.48
N PRO A 51 -24.15 0.02 5.44
CA PRO A 51 -23.23 -0.21 4.33
C PRO A 51 -23.97 -0.51 3.02
N LEU A 52 -23.39 -0.11 1.88
CA LEU A 52 -23.89 -0.46 0.56
C LEU A 52 -24.08 -1.98 0.41
N GLY A 53 -25.25 -2.40 -0.08
CA GLY A 53 -25.60 -3.80 -0.27
C GLY A 53 -26.12 -4.52 0.98
N GLN A 54 -26.16 -3.87 2.15
CA GLN A 54 -26.87 -4.39 3.32
C GLN A 54 -28.25 -3.76 3.47
N ALA A 55 -29.25 -4.57 3.77
CA ALA A 55 -30.60 -4.08 4.03
C ALA A 55 -30.72 -3.60 5.49
N VAL A 56 -31.49 -2.53 5.71
CA VAL A 56 -31.81 -2.01 7.04
C VAL A 56 -33.32 -2.04 7.26
N THR A 57 -33.73 -2.45 8.46
CA THR A 57 -35.15 -2.46 8.84
C THR A 57 -35.50 -1.17 9.56
N LEU A 58 -36.46 -0.43 9.02
CA LEU A 58 -37.11 0.71 9.66
C LEU A 58 -38.39 0.22 10.36
N THR A 59 -38.47 0.40 11.67
CA THR A 59 -39.64 0.03 12.48
C THR A 59 -40.23 1.29 13.12
N PRO A 60 -41.23 1.92 12.47
CA PRO A 60 -41.93 3.06 13.04
C PRO A 60 -42.65 2.68 14.34
N GLN A 61 -42.72 3.63 15.27
CA GLN A 61 -43.44 3.46 16.53
C GLN A 61 -44.70 4.32 16.49
N VAL A 62 -45.85 3.69 16.71
CA VAL A 62 -47.14 4.37 16.80
C VAL A 62 -47.63 4.28 18.24
N SER A 63 -47.88 5.43 18.88
CA SER A 63 -48.51 5.47 20.19
C SER A 63 -49.99 5.82 20.05
N LEU A 64 -50.87 4.95 20.55
CA LEU A 64 -52.33 5.09 20.46
C LEU A 64 -52.93 5.67 21.75
N SER A 65 -52.17 6.47 22.52
CA SER A 65 -52.46 6.79 23.93
C SER A 65 -53.91 7.18 24.23
N ASN A 66 -54.59 7.90 23.32
CA ASN A 66 -56.02 8.19 23.43
C ASN A 66 -56.80 7.82 22.16
N TYR A 67 -56.19 7.06 21.25
CA TYR A 67 -56.77 6.68 19.96
C TYR A 67 -57.41 5.30 20.02
N SER A 68 -58.72 5.19 19.77
CA SER A 68 -59.43 3.90 19.79
C SER A 68 -59.70 3.29 18.40
N GLY A 69 -59.19 3.89 17.33
CA GLY A 69 -59.26 3.37 15.96
C GLY A 69 -58.04 2.52 15.55
N SER A 70 -58.02 2.03 14.31
CA SER A 70 -56.85 1.36 13.72
C SER A 70 -55.96 2.35 12.98
N VAL A 71 -54.65 2.09 12.94
CA VAL A 71 -53.67 2.89 12.20
C VAL A 71 -52.97 2.01 11.18
N SER A 72 -52.90 2.49 9.95
CA SER A 72 -52.13 1.88 8.86
C SER A 72 -50.87 2.70 8.61
N LEU A 73 -49.75 2.03 8.38
CA LEU A 73 -48.49 2.66 8.01
C LEU A 73 -48.28 2.58 6.50
N ASP A 74 -47.56 3.54 5.94
CA ASP A 74 -47.01 3.50 4.59
C ASP A 74 -45.66 4.27 4.53
N ALA A 75 -44.83 3.97 3.55
CA ALA A 75 -43.51 4.60 3.43
C ALA A 75 -43.09 4.86 1.99
N SER A 76 -42.43 6.01 1.78
CA SER A 76 -41.82 6.41 0.52
C SER A 76 -40.32 6.62 0.72
N ALA A 77 -39.52 5.95 -0.11
CA ALA A 77 -38.06 6.00 -0.05
C ALA A 77 -37.46 6.16 -1.46
N PRO A 78 -37.48 7.37 -2.04
CA PRO A 78 -36.90 7.61 -3.34
C PRO A 78 -35.41 7.23 -3.37
N GLY A 79 -35.01 6.39 -4.32
CA GLY A 79 -33.63 5.93 -4.46
C GLY A 79 -33.24 4.72 -3.62
N LEU A 80 -34.17 4.14 -2.85
CA LEU A 80 -33.98 2.86 -2.15
C LEU A 80 -35.01 1.83 -2.63
N ASN A 81 -34.64 0.55 -2.62
CA ASN A 81 -35.63 -0.52 -2.76
C ASN A 81 -36.34 -0.70 -1.41
N LEU A 82 -37.67 -0.62 -1.41
CA LEU A 82 -38.49 -0.71 -0.22
C LEU A 82 -39.40 -1.94 -0.29
N THR A 83 -39.30 -2.80 0.73
CA THR A 83 -40.17 -3.96 0.90
C THR A 83 -40.88 -3.87 2.25
N ARG A 84 -42.21 -3.93 2.25
CA ARG A 84 -42.99 -3.97 3.51
C ARG A 84 -42.91 -5.36 4.14
N ASN A 85 -42.67 -5.41 5.44
CA ASN A 85 -42.72 -6.62 6.26
C ASN A 85 -43.54 -6.35 7.53
N GLY A 86 -44.85 -6.60 7.47
CA GLY A 86 -45.78 -6.18 8.52
C GLY A 86 -45.79 -4.66 8.70
N ASP A 87 -45.55 -4.20 9.93
CA ASP A 87 -45.45 -2.79 10.29
C ASP A 87 -44.03 -2.21 10.12
N SER A 88 -43.09 -3.01 9.64
CA SER A 88 -41.71 -2.59 9.34
C SER A 88 -41.45 -2.47 7.84
N PHE A 89 -40.45 -1.66 7.49
CA PHE A 89 -39.99 -1.46 6.11
C PHE A 89 -38.54 -1.90 5.98
N LEU A 90 -38.28 -2.87 5.11
CA LEU A 90 -36.92 -3.27 4.74
C LEU A 90 -36.43 -2.38 3.59
N LEU A 91 -35.34 -1.67 3.84
CA LEU A 91 -34.75 -0.71 2.91
C LEU A 91 -33.42 -1.28 2.40
N THR A 92 -33.32 -1.51 1.09
CA THR A 92 -32.09 -2.02 0.46
C THR A 92 -31.49 -0.96 -0.46
N PRO A 93 -30.31 -0.42 -0.13
CA PRO A 93 -29.66 0.60 -0.93
C PRO A 93 -28.90 0.01 -2.12
N THR A 94 -29.03 0.65 -3.28
CA THR A 94 -28.33 0.27 -4.52
C THR A 94 -27.15 1.19 -4.87
N ALA A 95 -27.05 2.34 -4.21
CA ALA A 95 -25.94 3.29 -4.36
C ALA A 95 -25.63 4.00 -3.03
N THR A 96 -24.39 4.45 -2.86
CA THR A 96 -23.99 5.28 -1.71
C THR A 96 -24.63 6.66 -1.77
N GLY A 97 -24.91 7.25 -0.61
CA GLY A 97 -25.54 8.57 -0.51
C GLY A 97 -26.45 8.70 0.70
N SER A 98 -27.10 9.85 0.82
CA SER A 98 -28.09 10.11 1.87
C SER A 98 -29.49 10.14 1.26
N TYR A 99 -30.39 9.33 1.80
CA TYR A 99 -31.75 9.15 1.29
C TYR A 99 -32.76 9.53 2.38
N ALA A 100 -33.71 10.38 2.04
CA ALA A 100 -34.83 10.70 2.94
C ALA A 100 -35.94 9.67 2.78
N VAL A 101 -36.34 9.04 3.88
CA VAL A 101 -37.46 8.09 3.93
C VAL A 101 -38.58 8.72 4.73
N THR A 102 -39.74 8.85 4.10
CA THR A 102 -40.95 9.43 4.71
C THR A 102 -41.90 8.32 5.08
N VAL A 103 -42.27 8.22 6.35
CA VAL A 103 -43.29 7.29 6.86
C VAL A 103 -44.56 8.07 7.15
N THR A 104 -45.69 7.57 6.67
CA THR A 104 -47.02 8.13 6.90
C THR A 104 -47.86 7.12 7.69
N ALA A 105 -48.42 7.55 8.81
CA ALA A 105 -49.41 6.81 9.56
C ALA A 105 -50.80 7.40 9.30
N ARG A 106 -51.76 6.56 8.90
CA ARG A 106 -53.14 6.94 8.59
C ARG A 106 -54.11 6.19 9.50
N GLY A 107 -54.82 6.94 10.34
CA GLY A 107 -55.90 6.44 11.18
C GLY A 107 -57.17 6.13 10.39
N SER A 108 -57.97 5.21 10.91
CA SER A 108 -59.29 4.85 10.38
C SER A 108 -60.30 6.01 10.31
N ASP A 109 -60.08 7.06 11.11
CA ASP A 109 -60.86 8.31 11.10
C ASP A 109 -60.35 9.35 10.09
N GLY A 110 -59.32 9.01 9.31
CA GLY A 110 -58.72 9.87 8.31
C GLY A 110 -57.58 10.75 8.81
N GLN A 111 -57.27 10.75 10.12
CA GLN A 111 -56.11 11.49 10.63
C GLN A 111 -54.79 10.93 10.10
N THR A 112 -53.84 11.82 9.80
CA THR A 112 -52.53 11.46 9.26
C THR A 112 -51.39 12.07 10.07
N GLN A 113 -50.35 11.28 10.32
CA GLN A 113 -49.07 11.74 10.88
C GLN A 113 -47.94 11.34 9.93
N THR A 114 -46.95 12.21 9.78
CA THR A 114 -45.77 11.96 8.93
C THR A 114 -44.50 12.14 9.71
N ALA A 115 -43.54 11.25 9.51
CA ALA A 115 -42.20 11.35 10.09
C ALA A 115 -41.14 11.02 9.04
N VAL A 116 -39.97 11.66 9.14
CA VAL A 116 -38.88 11.52 8.18
C VAL A 116 -37.64 10.99 8.89
N THR A 117 -36.98 10.00 8.28
CA THR A 117 -35.67 9.50 8.67
C THR A 117 -34.68 9.66 7.54
N VAL A 118 -33.41 9.93 7.85
CA VAL A 118 -32.33 9.95 6.86
C VAL A 118 -31.55 8.65 6.93
N VAL A 119 -31.49 7.92 5.81
CA VAL A 119 -30.66 6.74 5.65
C VAL A 119 -29.37 7.13 4.94
N THR A 120 -28.25 7.07 5.65
CA THR A 120 -26.91 7.29 5.09
C THR A 120 -26.31 5.96 4.69
N VAL A 121 -26.06 5.81 3.39
CA VAL A 121 -25.44 4.63 2.80
C VAL A 121 -23.97 4.91 2.56
N THR A 122 -23.13 4.29 3.37
CA THR A 122 -21.67 4.37 3.22
C THR A 122 -21.20 3.26 2.29
N SER A 123 -20.14 3.50 1.52
CA SER A 123 -19.43 2.40 0.88
C SER A 123 -18.99 1.43 1.97
N ALA A 124 -19.08 0.12 1.73
CA ALA A 124 -18.38 -0.84 2.59
C ALA A 124 -16.94 -0.36 2.74
N GLU A 125 -16.44 -0.31 3.97
CA GLU A 125 -15.05 -0.01 4.24
C GLU A 125 -14.23 -0.99 3.39
N GLN A 126 -13.57 -0.50 2.33
CA GLN A 126 -12.52 -1.31 1.71
C GLN A 126 -11.60 -1.70 2.85
N PRO A 127 -11.17 -2.97 2.95
CA PRO A 127 -10.17 -3.35 3.93
C PRO A 127 -9.10 -2.27 3.89
N GLN A 128 -8.91 -1.56 5.01
CA GLN A 128 -7.76 -0.67 5.13
C GLN A 128 -6.58 -1.48 4.61
N PRO A 129 -5.72 -0.93 3.72
CA PRO A 129 -4.50 -1.62 3.35
C PRO A 129 -3.92 -2.15 4.65
N GLN A 130 -3.77 -3.49 4.77
CA GLN A 130 -3.09 -4.06 5.92
C GLN A 130 -1.87 -3.20 6.14
N PRO A 131 -1.53 -2.82 7.40
CA PRO A 131 -0.24 -2.22 7.66
C PRO A 131 0.76 -3.09 6.90
N GLN A 132 1.37 -2.52 5.86
CA GLN A 132 2.47 -3.16 5.17
C GLN A 132 3.35 -3.67 6.30
N PRO A 133 3.85 -4.94 6.27
CA PRO A 133 4.78 -5.39 7.29
C PRO A 133 5.75 -4.25 7.48
N GLN A 134 5.71 -3.62 8.68
CA GLN A 134 6.52 -2.43 8.91
C GLN A 134 7.90 -2.83 8.41
N PRO A 135 8.53 -2.05 7.50
CA PRO A 135 9.89 -2.32 7.10
C PRO A 135 10.62 -2.55 8.41
N LYS A 136 11.05 -3.80 8.64
CA LYS A 136 11.79 -4.16 9.84
C LYS A 136 12.80 -3.03 10.01
N PRO A 137 12.83 -2.30 11.15
CA PRO A 137 13.67 -1.12 11.29
C PRO A 137 15.01 -1.46 10.70
N VAL A 138 15.35 -0.74 9.63
CA VAL A 138 16.51 -1.08 8.81
C VAL A 138 17.65 -1.17 9.79
N PHE A 139 18.27 -2.35 9.87
CA PHE A 139 19.38 -2.52 10.76
C PHE A 139 20.43 -1.52 10.29
N LEU A 140 20.65 -0.48 11.08
CA LEU A 140 21.70 0.49 10.91
C LEU A 140 22.87 -0.02 11.73
N PRO A 141 23.77 -0.80 11.13
CA PRO A 141 24.84 -1.38 11.89
C PRO A 141 25.74 -0.27 12.43
N GLY A 142 25.94 -0.29 13.75
CA GLY A 142 27.07 0.41 14.35
C GLY A 142 28.39 -0.20 13.85
N ALA A 143 29.48 0.55 13.95
CA ALA A 143 30.80 0.02 13.71
C ALA A 143 31.04 -1.20 14.62
N GLY A 144 31.61 -2.27 14.06
CA GLY A 144 31.81 -3.56 14.72
C GLY A 144 30.61 -4.50 14.69
N ALA A 145 29.46 -4.10 14.13
CA ALA A 145 28.29 -4.99 14.02
C ALA A 145 28.47 -6.05 12.91
N PRO A 146 27.95 -7.27 13.11
CA PRO A 146 27.87 -8.26 12.03
C PRO A 146 26.77 -7.87 11.04
N VAL A 147 27.14 -7.74 9.77
CA VAL A 147 26.29 -7.34 8.63
C VAL A 147 26.57 -8.14 7.36
N GLY A 148 27.54 -9.05 7.35
CA GLY A 148 27.70 -10.00 6.24
C GLY A 148 26.68 -11.13 6.32
N SER A 149 27.01 -12.27 5.73
CA SER A 149 26.33 -13.60 5.82
C SER A 149 25.77 -14.02 7.19
N GLY A 150 26.07 -13.28 8.26
CA GLY A 150 25.62 -13.53 9.62
C GLY A 150 26.47 -14.59 10.32
N ASP A 151 27.61 -14.95 9.73
CA ASP A 151 28.48 -16.05 10.18
C ASP A 151 29.57 -15.64 11.17
N GLY A 152 29.69 -14.34 11.49
CA GLY A 152 30.69 -13.83 12.43
C GLY A 152 32.11 -13.73 11.85
N THR A 153 32.26 -13.84 10.53
CA THR A 153 33.55 -13.64 9.84
C THR A 153 34.00 -12.17 9.84
N LYS A 154 35.29 -11.95 9.57
CA LYS A 154 35.84 -10.59 9.42
C LYS A 154 35.17 -9.85 8.26
N GLU A 155 34.89 -10.53 7.17
CA GLU A 155 34.17 -9.99 6.00
C GLU A 155 32.76 -9.54 6.35
N GLY A 156 32.12 -10.24 7.28
CA GLY A 156 30.81 -9.87 7.78
C GLY A 156 30.81 -8.77 8.85
N THR A 157 31.94 -8.15 9.19
CA THR A 157 32.01 -7.09 10.19
C THR A 157 31.92 -5.70 9.57
N VAL A 158 31.12 -4.79 10.15
CA VAL A 158 31.15 -3.37 9.76
C VAL A 158 32.41 -2.70 10.28
N TYR A 159 33.35 -2.43 9.40
CA TYR A 159 34.49 -1.55 9.70
C TYR A 159 34.15 -0.07 9.54
N VAL A 160 33.17 0.25 8.70
CA VAL A 160 32.75 1.62 8.40
C VAL A 160 31.23 1.72 8.41
N SER A 161 30.67 2.43 9.38
CA SER A 161 29.22 2.63 9.50
C SER A 161 28.64 3.35 8.27
N PRO A 162 27.39 3.03 7.89
CA PRO A 162 26.73 3.70 6.78
C PRO A 162 26.36 5.15 7.14
N SER A 163 26.36 6.03 6.14
CA SER A 163 25.74 7.35 6.22
C SER A 163 24.22 7.25 6.01
N ALA A 164 23.46 8.27 6.41
CA ALA A 164 22.00 8.29 6.19
C ALA A 164 21.61 8.14 4.71
N GLN A 165 22.42 8.71 3.81
CA GLN A 165 22.25 8.61 2.37
C GLN A 165 22.49 7.20 1.84
N GLU A 166 23.52 6.50 2.33
CA GLU A 166 23.82 5.12 1.94
C GLU A 166 22.75 4.15 2.43
N VAL A 167 22.18 4.41 3.61
CA VAL A 167 21.02 3.69 4.12
C VAL A 167 19.82 3.85 3.18
N GLU A 168 19.55 5.08 2.75
CA GLU A 168 18.44 5.35 1.83
C GLU A 168 18.62 4.59 0.51
N VAL A 169 19.81 4.63 -0.08
CA VAL A 169 20.12 3.87 -1.31
C VAL A 169 19.97 2.36 -1.07
N LEU A 170 20.48 1.82 0.03
CA LEU A 170 20.34 0.39 0.35
C LEU A 170 18.86 -0.02 0.44
N ASN A 171 18.03 0.80 1.08
CA ASN A 171 16.60 0.54 1.21
C ASN A 171 15.90 0.52 -0.15
N LEU A 172 16.17 1.52 -0.98
CA LEU A 172 15.60 1.63 -2.32
C LEU A 172 16.05 0.48 -3.23
N VAL A 173 17.34 0.13 -3.20
CA VAL A 173 17.88 -1.03 -3.93
C VAL A 173 17.20 -2.32 -3.46
N ASN A 174 17.07 -2.53 -2.15
CA ASN A 174 16.42 -3.71 -1.61
C ASN A 174 14.92 -3.75 -1.90
N GLU A 175 14.25 -2.60 -1.92
CA GLU A 175 12.85 -2.50 -2.32
C GLU A 175 12.67 -2.95 -3.77
N VAL A 176 13.48 -2.42 -4.69
CA VAL A 176 13.42 -2.81 -6.10
C VAL A 176 13.74 -4.30 -6.27
N ARG A 177 14.80 -4.79 -5.60
CA ARG A 177 15.20 -6.21 -5.69
C ARG A 177 14.14 -7.17 -5.18
N THR A 178 13.47 -6.83 -4.08
CA THR A 178 12.54 -7.74 -3.40
C THR A 178 11.10 -7.60 -3.87
N LYS A 179 10.69 -6.40 -4.33
CA LYS A 179 9.30 -6.05 -4.64
C LYS A 179 9.10 -5.53 -6.07
N GLY A 180 10.16 -5.12 -6.76
CA GLY A 180 10.03 -4.49 -8.07
C GLY A 180 9.46 -3.06 -7.99
N THR A 181 9.52 -2.45 -6.81
CA THR A 181 9.01 -1.10 -6.55
C THR A 181 10.11 -0.17 -6.06
N LEU A 182 9.92 1.13 -6.28
CA LEU A 182 10.76 2.19 -5.76
C LEU A 182 9.84 3.21 -5.05
N ASN A 183 9.97 3.37 -3.73
CA ASN A 183 9.02 4.12 -2.90
C ASN A 183 7.55 3.71 -3.12
N GLY A 184 7.29 2.41 -3.19
CA GLY A 184 5.96 1.83 -3.36
C GLY A 184 5.39 1.91 -4.78
N THR A 185 6.08 2.57 -5.71
CA THR A 185 5.64 2.69 -7.11
C THR A 185 6.31 1.61 -7.96
N PRO A 186 5.60 0.94 -8.89
CA PRO A 186 6.22 -0.01 -9.82
C PRO A 186 7.42 0.60 -10.55
N ALA A 187 8.55 -0.11 -10.55
CA ALA A 187 9.84 0.39 -11.05
C ALA A 187 10.54 -0.57 -12.03
N THR A 188 9.82 -1.55 -12.57
CA THR A 188 10.37 -2.57 -13.48
C THR A 188 10.15 -2.28 -14.96
N ALA A 189 9.15 -1.44 -15.30
CA ALA A 189 8.86 -1.09 -16.69
C ALA A 189 10.06 -0.38 -17.34
N GLY A 190 10.46 -0.80 -18.55
CA GLY A 190 11.60 -0.23 -19.26
C GLY A 190 12.97 -0.57 -18.67
N THR A 191 13.05 -1.53 -17.74
CA THR A 191 14.30 -1.98 -17.12
C THR A 191 14.75 -3.35 -17.65
N CYS A 192 15.92 -3.83 -17.21
CA CYS A 192 16.40 -5.17 -17.55
C CYS A 192 15.52 -6.34 -17.04
N VAL A 193 14.55 -6.06 -16.17
CA VAL A 193 13.61 -7.04 -15.62
C VAL A 193 12.16 -6.77 -16.02
N ASP A 194 11.94 -5.91 -17.03
CA ASP A 194 10.60 -5.66 -17.56
C ASP A 194 9.97 -6.94 -18.12
N GLY A 195 8.70 -7.18 -17.79
CA GLY A 195 7.96 -8.39 -18.16
C GLY A 195 8.48 -9.70 -17.54
N GLY A 196 9.59 -9.68 -16.78
CA GLY A 196 10.29 -10.88 -16.27
C GLY A 196 10.75 -10.77 -14.82
N PHE A 197 10.21 -9.82 -14.06
CA PHE A 197 10.60 -9.60 -12.68
C PHE A 197 10.35 -10.84 -11.81
N SER A 198 11.37 -11.21 -11.05
CA SER A 198 11.27 -12.18 -9.97
C SER A 198 12.04 -11.66 -8.76
N PRO A 199 11.48 -11.73 -7.54
CA PRO A 199 12.15 -11.27 -6.34
C PRO A 199 13.57 -11.84 -6.17
N ARG A 200 14.49 -11.01 -5.69
CA ARG A 200 15.87 -11.36 -5.36
C ARG A 200 16.10 -11.22 -3.85
N PRO A 201 17.06 -11.96 -3.27
CA PRO A 201 17.48 -11.72 -1.90
C PRO A 201 17.88 -10.25 -1.71
N ALA A 202 17.46 -9.68 -0.58
CA ALA A 202 17.95 -8.38 -0.14
C ALA A 202 19.47 -8.43 0.04
N LEU A 203 20.14 -7.34 -0.31
CA LEU A 203 21.55 -7.13 -0.05
C LEU A 203 21.74 -6.67 1.38
N THR A 204 22.88 -7.07 1.96
CA THR A 204 23.32 -6.57 3.25
C THR A 204 24.47 -5.59 3.08
N TYR A 205 24.52 -4.59 3.95
CA TYR A 205 25.55 -3.56 3.90
C TYR A 205 26.93 -4.15 4.19
N ASN A 206 27.93 -3.79 3.39
CA ASN A 206 29.34 -4.09 3.60
C ASN A 206 30.12 -2.78 3.71
N GLY A 207 30.66 -2.51 4.91
CA GLY A 207 31.40 -1.28 5.19
C GLY A 207 32.71 -1.14 4.42
N LEU A 208 33.33 -2.24 4.00
CA LEU A 208 34.54 -2.22 3.17
C LEU A 208 34.21 -1.90 1.72
N PHE A 209 33.09 -2.41 1.19
CA PHE A 209 32.57 -1.99 -0.13
C PHE A 209 32.19 -0.52 -0.13
N ALA A 210 31.52 -0.05 0.94
CA ALA A 210 31.18 1.36 1.08
C ALA A 210 32.43 2.23 1.15
N PHE A 211 33.46 1.81 1.88
CA PHE A 211 34.74 2.53 1.91
C PHE A 211 35.39 2.63 0.52
N ALA A 212 35.45 1.53 -0.22
CA ALA A 212 35.95 1.51 -1.59
C ALA A 212 35.14 2.42 -2.52
N ALA A 213 33.81 2.37 -2.43
CA ALA A 213 32.89 3.21 -3.20
C ALA A 213 33.07 4.70 -2.89
N ARG A 214 33.19 5.07 -1.60
CA ARG A 214 33.47 6.46 -1.16
C ARG A 214 34.79 6.97 -1.72
N LYS A 215 35.84 6.14 -1.71
CA LYS A 215 37.14 6.51 -2.28
C LYS A 215 37.04 6.76 -3.78
N HIS A 216 36.30 5.92 -4.50
CA HIS A 216 36.11 6.11 -5.94
C HIS A 216 35.24 7.33 -6.27
N ALA A 217 34.16 7.57 -5.53
CA ALA A 217 33.36 8.79 -5.65
C ALA A 217 34.21 10.04 -5.38
N ALA A 218 35.11 10.00 -4.39
CA ALA A 218 36.04 11.08 -4.10
C ALA A 218 37.09 11.29 -5.18
N TYR A 219 37.63 10.21 -5.77
CA TYR A 219 38.49 10.28 -6.93
C TYR A 219 37.76 10.99 -8.08
N MET A 220 36.65 10.42 -8.55
CA MET A 220 35.98 10.90 -9.76
C MET A 220 35.46 12.34 -9.60
N SER A 221 35.09 12.76 -8.38
CA SER A 221 34.53 14.11 -8.13
C SER A 221 35.60 15.20 -8.04
N ASN A 222 36.87 14.83 -7.83
CA ASN A 222 37.97 15.78 -7.75
C ASN A 222 38.93 15.72 -8.93
N VAL A 223 39.00 14.57 -9.61
CA VAL A 223 39.91 14.30 -10.72
C VAL A 223 39.19 14.38 -12.07
N GLY A 224 37.87 14.21 -12.08
CA GLY A 224 37.05 14.09 -13.29
C GLY A 224 36.47 12.69 -13.44
N TYR A 225 35.37 12.58 -14.20
CA TYR A 225 34.68 11.31 -14.40
C TYR A 225 35.47 10.39 -15.35
N GLU A 226 35.97 9.26 -14.82
CA GLU A 226 36.72 8.23 -15.56
C GLU A 226 35.97 6.89 -15.62
N GLY A 227 34.68 6.88 -15.25
CA GLY A 227 33.87 5.66 -15.22
C GLY A 227 34.32 4.72 -14.11
N HIS A 228 34.71 3.50 -14.45
CA HIS A 228 35.06 2.44 -13.50
C HIS A 228 36.55 2.37 -13.13
N SER A 229 37.38 3.15 -13.80
CA SER A 229 38.83 3.09 -13.66
C SER A 229 39.41 4.37 -13.08
N GLU A 230 40.51 4.23 -12.33
CA GLU A 230 41.31 5.37 -11.87
C GLU A 230 42.66 5.35 -12.60
N SER A 231 42.84 6.27 -13.54
CA SER A 231 44.04 6.32 -14.39
C SER A 231 45.13 7.29 -13.88
N GLN A 232 44.74 8.30 -13.09
CA GLN A 232 45.64 9.36 -12.62
C GLN A 232 46.30 8.95 -11.30
N THR A 233 47.26 8.02 -11.38
CA THR A 233 47.96 7.43 -10.21
C THR A 233 48.72 8.44 -9.34
N GLY A 234 49.06 9.62 -9.89
CA GLY A 234 49.68 10.72 -9.15
C GLY A 234 48.70 11.60 -8.36
N SER A 235 47.38 11.40 -8.51
CA SER A 235 46.37 12.16 -7.78
C SER A 235 46.38 11.80 -6.28
N PRO A 236 46.21 12.78 -5.36
CA PRO A 236 46.04 12.48 -3.94
C PRO A 236 44.73 11.73 -3.64
N PHE A 237 43.80 11.66 -4.60
CA PHE A 237 42.56 10.91 -4.49
C PHE A 237 42.65 9.50 -5.07
N PHE A 238 43.75 9.13 -5.74
CA PHE A 238 43.94 7.80 -6.30
C PHE A 238 43.94 6.74 -5.18
N TYR A 239 43.08 5.74 -5.31
CA TYR A 239 42.94 4.67 -4.35
C TYR A 239 43.22 3.29 -4.96
N GLY A 240 42.76 3.05 -6.20
CA GLY A 240 43.00 1.80 -6.90
C GLY A 240 42.46 1.84 -8.33
N ALA A 241 43.23 1.28 -9.27
CA ALA A 241 42.96 1.40 -10.71
C ALA A 241 41.63 0.77 -11.13
N THR A 242 41.25 -0.36 -10.54
CA THR A 242 39.99 -1.08 -10.84
C THR A 242 39.08 -1.17 -9.61
N PRO A 243 37.77 -1.46 -9.77
CA PRO A 243 36.86 -1.66 -8.64
C PRO A 243 37.38 -2.75 -7.69
N ARG A 244 37.95 -3.82 -8.27
CA ARG A 244 38.58 -4.90 -7.53
C ARG A 244 39.77 -4.42 -6.70
N ASP A 245 40.66 -3.62 -7.27
CA ASP A 245 41.83 -3.11 -6.54
C ASP A 245 41.42 -2.26 -5.34
N ARG A 246 40.37 -1.44 -5.50
CA ARG A 246 39.82 -0.61 -4.42
C ARG A 246 39.24 -1.46 -3.30
N VAL A 247 38.43 -2.47 -3.63
CA VAL A 247 37.89 -3.41 -2.64
C VAL A 247 39.03 -4.15 -1.93
N VAL A 248 39.96 -4.75 -2.66
CA VAL A 248 41.11 -5.48 -2.08
C VAL A 248 41.92 -4.60 -1.14
N ARG A 249 42.16 -3.34 -1.52
CA ARG A 249 42.86 -2.38 -0.69
C ARG A 249 42.08 -2.03 0.58
N ALA A 250 40.77 -1.87 0.51
CA ALA A 250 39.91 -1.60 1.67
C ALA A 250 39.96 -2.74 2.69
N TYR A 251 39.86 -4.00 2.23
CA TYR A 251 40.01 -5.19 3.08
C TYR A 251 41.38 -5.24 3.77
N ARG A 252 42.45 -4.91 3.04
CA ARG A 252 43.81 -4.87 3.61
C ARG A 252 43.97 -3.78 4.67
N GLU A 253 43.51 -2.57 4.37
CA GLU A 253 43.73 -1.40 5.23
C GLU A 253 42.88 -1.42 6.50
N LEU A 254 41.63 -1.90 6.42
CA LEU A 254 40.68 -1.79 7.54
C LEU A 254 40.46 -3.09 8.29
N ALA A 255 40.53 -4.25 7.61
CA ALA A 255 40.30 -5.55 8.22
C ALA A 255 41.60 -6.35 8.48
N GLY A 256 42.74 -5.86 7.99
CA GLY A 256 44.02 -6.55 8.06
C GLY A 256 44.04 -7.86 7.28
N LEU A 257 43.21 -7.97 6.24
CA LEU A 257 43.05 -9.15 5.40
C LEU A 257 43.95 -9.05 4.16
N ASP A 258 44.75 -10.09 3.89
CA ASP A 258 45.66 -10.07 2.73
C ASP A 258 44.96 -10.49 1.42
N LYS A 259 45.68 -10.36 0.30
CA LYS A 259 45.17 -10.67 -1.04
C LYS A 259 44.71 -12.13 -1.22
N ASN A 260 45.23 -13.06 -0.42
CA ASN A 260 44.92 -14.49 -0.52
C ASN A 260 43.60 -14.80 0.22
N TYR A 261 43.26 -13.99 1.22
CA TYR A 261 41.94 -14.00 1.85
C TYR A 261 40.88 -13.35 0.96
N VAL A 262 41.27 -12.27 0.27
CA VAL A 262 40.42 -11.56 -0.70
C VAL A 262 40.43 -12.26 -2.08
N GLY A 263 40.71 -13.57 -2.15
CA GLY A 263 40.90 -14.26 -3.41
C GLY A 263 41.02 -15.77 -3.30
N GLU A 264 39.87 -16.44 -3.18
CA GLU A 264 39.60 -17.65 -3.98
C GLU A 264 38.09 -17.93 -4.15
N ASN A 265 37.20 -17.42 -3.29
CA ASN A 265 35.75 -17.71 -3.41
C ASN A 265 34.76 -16.53 -3.45
N ASP A 266 35.05 -15.31 -2.95
CA ASP A 266 33.96 -14.34 -2.68
C ASP A 266 34.17 -12.86 -3.07
N THR A 267 35.28 -12.47 -3.68
CA THR A 267 35.54 -11.04 -4.02
C THR A 267 35.32 -10.71 -5.48
N TYR A 268 34.33 -11.37 -6.08
CA TYR A 268 33.71 -10.83 -7.29
C TYR A 268 32.81 -9.68 -6.84
N ALA A 269 33.30 -8.44 -6.99
CA ALA A 269 32.40 -7.31 -7.09
C ALA A 269 31.50 -7.59 -8.30
N GLY A 270 30.29 -8.12 -8.05
CA GLY A 270 29.27 -8.44 -9.04
C GLY A 270 28.91 -7.27 -9.94
N GLY A 271 29.27 -6.05 -9.54
CA GLY A 271 29.34 -4.89 -10.38
C GLY A 271 29.80 -3.67 -9.58
N GLU A 272 30.26 -2.67 -10.31
CA GLU A 272 30.34 -1.30 -9.82
C GLU A 272 29.38 -0.46 -10.67
N LEU A 273 28.63 0.42 -10.02
CA LEU A 273 27.73 1.36 -10.65
C LEU A 273 28.20 2.77 -10.30
N ALA A 274 28.60 3.52 -11.31
CA ALA A 274 29.01 4.91 -11.17
C ALA A 274 27.96 5.81 -11.85
N GLY A 275 27.52 6.85 -11.15
CA GLY A 275 26.52 7.79 -11.67
C GLY A 275 26.93 9.23 -11.39
N VAL A 276 26.80 10.08 -12.43
CA VAL A 276 26.96 11.53 -12.27
C VAL A 276 25.62 12.14 -11.89
N GLY A 277 25.56 12.68 -10.69
CA GLY A 277 24.45 13.46 -10.21
C GLY A 277 24.48 14.89 -10.66
N THR A 278 24.36 15.15 -11.96
CA THR A 278 24.10 16.52 -12.40
C THR A 278 22.80 17.01 -11.76
N ASN A 279 22.88 18.09 -10.96
CA ASN A 279 21.79 18.67 -10.15
C ASN A 279 21.26 17.81 -8.98
N SER A 280 22.16 17.17 -8.23
CA SER A 280 21.86 16.48 -6.95
C SER A 280 20.68 15.50 -7.02
N PRO A 281 20.83 14.36 -7.72
CA PRO A 281 19.86 13.29 -7.64
C PRO A 281 19.85 12.78 -6.21
N THR A 282 18.68 12.86 -5.61
CA THR A 282 18.34 12.11 -4.40
C THR A 282 18.69 10.63 -4.59
N ALA A 283 18.83 9.88 -3.49
CA ALA A 283 19.05 8.44 -3.55
C ALA A 283 18.02 7.75 -4.47
N PHE A 284 16.75 8.19 -4.40
CA PHE A 284 15.68 7.77 -5.30
C PHE A 284 16.02 7.98 -6.78
N ALA A 285 16.41 9.19 -7.16
CA ALA A 285 16.71 9.52 -8.57
C ALA A 285 17.90 8.70 -9.09
N MET A 286 18.91 8.45 -8.25
CA MET A 286 20.06 7.64 -8.65
C MET A 286 19.71 6.16 -8.83
N VAL A 287 18.97 5.56 -7.89
CA VAL A 287 18.51 4.16 -8.01
C VAL A 287 17.59 4.00 -9.22
N ASN A 288 16.68 4.94 -9.45
CA ASN A 288 15.83 4.95 -10.64
C ASN A 288 16.68 4.98 -11.94
N TRP A 289 17.70 5.84 -11.98
CA TRP A 289 18.59 5.95 -13.14
C TRP A 289 19.38 4.66 -13.40
N TRP A 290 19.92 4.03 -12.35
CA TRP A 290 20.58 2.73 -12.46
C TRP A 290 19.65 1.64 -12.98
N MET A 291 18.40 1.60 -12.54
CA MET A 291 17.43 0.61 -13.02
C MET A 291 17.08 0.78 -14.50
N HIS A 292 17.14 1.99 -15.04
CA HIS A 292 16.89 2.26 -16.46
C HIS A 292 18.13 2.12 -17.36
N SER A 293 19.30 1.87 -16.77
CA SER A 293 20.50 1.49 -17.52
C SER A 293 20.59 -0.03 -17.55
N SER A 294 20.60 -0.64 -18.75
CA SER A 294 20.62 -2.09 -18.91
C SER A 294 21.76 -2.75 -18.12
N ALA A 295 23.00 -2.25 -18.23
CA ALA A 295 24.15 -2.81 -17.53
C ALA A 295 24.05 -2.66 -16.00
N HIS A 296 23.64 -1.49 -15.53
CA HIS A 296 23.48 -1.21 -14.10
C HIS A 296 22.36 -2.03 -13.48
N CYS A 297 21.20 -2.11 -14.16
CA CYS A 297 20.08 -2.94 -13.75
C CYS A 297 20.48 -4.42 -13.67
N THR A 298 21.21 -4.94 -14.66
CA THR A 298 21.66 -6.35 -14.64
C THR A 298 22.55 -6.62 -13.44
N ALA A 299 23.50 -5.73 -13.13
CA ALA A 299 24.34 -5.85 -11.93
C ALA A 299 23.50 -5.78 -10.63
N LEU A 300 22.56 -4.83 -10.55
CA LEU A 300 21.67 -4.67 -9.38
C LEU A 300 20.68 -5.80 -9.19
N MET A 301 20.28 -6.49 -10.26
CA MET A 301 19.28 -7.57 -10.24
C MET A 301 19.89 -8.96 -10.33
N ASP A 302 21.22 -9.06 -10.29
CA ASP A 302 21.94 -10.33 -10.21
C ASP A 302 21.47 -11.11 -8.96
N SER A 303 21.09 -12.36 -9.19
CA SER A 303 20.59 -13.26 -8.15
C SER A 303 21.69 -13.85 -7.27
N THR A 304 22.96 -13.67 -7.64
CA THR A 304 24.12 -14.23 -6.95
C THR A 304 24.72 -13.27 -5.93
N ILE A 305 24.53 -11.96 -6.09
CA ILE A 305 25.05 -10.95 -5.15
C ILE A 305 24.27 -10.92 -3.83
N ARG A 306 24.98 -10.65 -2.73
CA ARG A 306 24.43 -10.56 -1.37
C ARG A 306 24.88 -9.30 -0.63
N GLN A 307 25.88 -8.59 -1.14
CA GLN A 307 26.52 -7.48 -0.46
C GLN A 307 26.39 -6.18 -1.23
N PHE A 308 26.35 -5.08 -0.49
CA PHE A 308 26.17 -3.72 -0.99
C PHE A 308 27.10 -2.77 -0.26
N GLY A 309 27.73 -1.85 -0.97
CA GLY A 309 28.36 -0.68 -0.36
C GLY A 309 28.31 0.51 -1.30
N ALA A 310 27.80 1.64 -0.83
CA ALA A 310 27.71 2.87 -1.61
C ALA A 310 28.61 3.96 -1.04
N GLY A 311 28.90 4.95 -1.87
CA GLY A 311 29.60 6.17 -1.51
C GLY A 311 29.08 7.33 -2.34
N HIS A 312 28.96 8.48 -1.70
CA HIS A 312 28.52 9.73 -2.30
C HIS A 312 29.57 10.81 -2.00
N GLN A 313 29.98 11.56 -3.03
CA GLN A 313 30.90 12.67 -2.83
C GLN A 313 30.62 13.80 -3.81
N LYS A 314 30.53 15.01 -3.25
CA LYS A 314 30.60 16.25 -4.02
C LYS A 314 32.05 16.70 -4.14
N GLY A 315 32.44 17.07 -5.35
CA GLY A 315 33.79 17.53 -5.67
C GLY A 315 34.11 18.81 -4.93
N VAL A 316 35.26 18.85 -4.26
CA VAL A 316 35.77 20.10 -3.66
C VAL A 316 36.54 20.93 -4.68
N LEU A 317 37.11 20.27 -5.71
CA LEU A 317 37.80 20.92 -6.83
C LEU A 317 36.88 21.17 -8.03
N SER A 318 35.90 20.28 -8.25
CA SER A 318 34.88 20.43 -9.29
C SER A 318 33.51 20.47 -8.63
N THR A 319 33.09 21.66 -8.20
CA THR A 319 31.87 21.85 -7.39
C THR A 319 30.57 21.47 -8.09
N ASN A 320 30.62 21.30 -9.41
CA ASN A 320 29.52 20.82 -10.25
C ASN A 320 29.47 19.29 -10.36
N GLN A 321 30.50 18.57 -9.86
CA GLN A 321 30.54 17.12 -9.84
C GLN A 321 30.01 16.60 -8.51
N ASP A 322 28.91 15.86 -8.60
CA ASP A 322 28.21 15.26 -7.48
C ASP A 322 28.03 13.78 -7.82
N LEU A 323 28.84 12.90 -7.23
CA LEU A 323 29.02 11.55 -7.73
C LEU A 323 28.58 10.48 -6.75
N TRP A 324 27.88 9.50 -7.29
CA TRP A 324 27.52 8.28 -6.60
C TRP A 324 28.32 7.11 -7.15
N THR A 325 28.83 6.28 -6.25
CA THR A 325 29.39 4.98 -6.58
C THR A 325 28.71 3.93 -5.73
N LEU A 326 28.38 2.79 -6.33
CA LEU A 326 27.88 1.61 -5.67
C LEU A 326 28.73 0.42 -6.07
N VAL A 327 29.15 -0.37 -5.09
CA VAL A 327 29.79 -1.67 -5.26
C VAL A 327 28.83 -2.75 -4.75
N VAL A 328 28.57 -3.76 -5.57
CA VAL A 328 27.82 -4.96 -5.19
C VAL A 328 28.68 -6.20 -5.37
N GLY A 329 28.41 -7.25 -4.60
CA GLY A 329 29.20 -8.48 -4.63
C GLY A 329 28.54 -9.63 -3.88
N LYS A 330 29.21 -10.77 -3.89
CA LYS A 330 28.78 -11.96 -3.14
C LYS A 330 29.12 -11.80 -1.65
#